data_AF-A0A832IFL8-F1
#
_entry.id   AF-A0A832IFL8-F1
#
_cell.length_a   1.000
_cell.length_b   1.000
_cell.length_c   1.000
_cell.angle_alpha   90.00
_cell.angle_beta   90.00
_cell.angle_gamma   90.00
#
_symmetry.space_group_name_H-M   'P 1'
#
loop_
_entity.id
_entity.type
_entity.pdbx_description
1 polymer ?
#
loop_
_entity_poly.entity_id
_entity_poly.type
_entity_poly.pdbx_seq_one_letter_code
_entity_poly.pdbx_strand_id
1 'polypeptide(L)'
;MPIITTAVLTTIITTLANKGLESAFENVGEKVSDGAIDWIKSLFYKEGKPKKALRELQENPVKIEKREIVKAIIENSIEDNPIHSKYLKEIIEILPKNENIISNYKNINTGKIETKGGDVHIGDNYDR
;
A
#
# COMPACT_ATOMS: atom_id res chain seq x y z
N MET A 1 3.68 -24.23 5.55
CA MET A 1 3.05 -22.89 5.68
C MET A 1 3.41 -22.08 4.45
N PRO A 2 2.47 -21.34 3.83
CA PRO A 2 2.83 -20.40 2.77
C PRO A 2 3.85 -19.39 3.33
N ILE A 3 5.01 -19.26 2.68
CA ILE A 3 6.04 -18.32 3.10
C ILE A 3 5.57 -16.93 2.66
N ILE A 4 5.04 -16.17 3.61
CA ILE A 4 4.75 -14.77 3.40
C ILE A 4 6.07 -14.02 3.53
N THR A 5 6.45 -13.30 2.48
CA THR A 5 7.72 -12.60 2.48
C THR A 5 7.63 -11.35 3.36
N THR A 6 8.72 -11.02 4.04
CA THR A 6 8.85 -9.78 4.82
C THR A 6 8.52 -8.54 3.98
N ALA A 7 8.84 -8.58 2.68
CA ALA A 7 8.51 -7.52 1.72
C ALA A 7 6.99 -7.33 1.56
N VAL A 8 6.25 -8.43 1.43
CA VAL A 8 4.79 -8.44 1.34
C VAL A 8 4.16 -7.78 2.58
N LEU A 9 4.58 -8.19 3.79
CA LEU A 9 4.06 -7.63 5.03
C LEU A 9 4.40 -6.14 5.16
N THR A 10 5.61 -5.75 4.76
CA THR A 10 6.06 -4.35 4.80
C THR A 10 5.19 -3.46 3.93
N THR A 11 4.81 -3.91 2.73
CA THR A 11 3.93 -3.14 1.83
C THR A 11 2.58 -2.89 2.47
N ILE A 12 1.93 -3.92 3.03
CA ILE A 12 0.64 -3.76 3.71
C ILE A 12 0.77 -2.84 4.93
N ILE A 13 1.78 -3.05 5.77
CA ILE A 13 2.01 -2.23 6.97
C ILE A 13 2.21 -0.76 6.56
N THR A 14 2.93 -0.51 5.47
CA THR A 14 3.14 0.85 4.95
C THR A 14 1.82 1.48 4.47
N THR A 15 0.96 0.72 3.79
CA THR A 15 -0.37 1.21 3.39
C THR A 15 -1.28 1.47 4.60
N LEU A 16 -1.30 0.56 5.58
CA LEU A 16 -2.03 0.72 6.86
C LEU A 16 -1.61 1.99 7.59
N ALA A 17 -0.30 2.23 7.64
CA ALA A 17 0.30 3.37 8.33
C ALA A 17 -0.09 4.71 7.68
N ASN A 18 -0.22 4.75 6.36
CA ASN A 18 -0.61 5.96 5.63
C ASN A 18 -2.13 6.20 5.56
N LYS A 19 -2.93 5.56 6.44
CA LYS A 19 -4.41 5.60 6.44
C LYS A 19 -5.05 5.18 5.11
N GLY A 20 -4.29 4.51 4.24
CA GLY A 20 -4.68 4.32 2.85
C GLY A 20 -5.66 3.19 2.60
N LEU A 21 -5.99 2.35 3.59
CA LEU A 21 -6.78 1.15 3.32
C LEU A 21 -8.28 1.41 3.12
N GLU A 22 -8.90 2.32 3.88
CA GLU A 22 -10.31 2.68 3.59
C GLU A 22 -10.42 3.28 2.19
N SER A 23 -9.57 4.26 1.86
CA SER A 23 -9.51 4.86 0.52
C SER A 23 -9.07 3.87 -0.58
N ALA A 24 -8.20 2.90 -0.26
CA ALA A 24 -7.81 1.85 -1.19
C ALA A 24 -8.93 0.84 -1.40
N PHE A 25 -9.81 0.58 -0.44
CA PHE A 25 -10.96 -0.30 -0.67
C PHE A 25 -12.08 0.40 -1.43
N GLU A 26 -12.31 1.70 -1.19
CA GLU A 26 -13.30 2.50 -1.92
C GLU A 26 -13.02 2.54 -3.43
N ASN A 27 -11.75 2.54 -3.84
CA ASN A 27 -11.37 2.59 -5.27
C ASN A 27 -11.23 1.21 -5.93
N VAL A 28 -11.41 0.11 -5.19
CA VAL A 28 -10.97 -1.22 -5.64
C VAL A 28 -12.10 -2.26 -5.59
N GLY A 29 -13.35 -1.81 -5.52
CA GLY A 29 -14.56 -2.62 -5.28
C GLY A 29 -14.84 -3.83 -6.18
N GLU A 30 -14.01 -4.14 -7.18
CA GLU A 30 -14.12 -5.36 -7.99
C GLU A 30 -12.96 -6.36 -7.84
N LYS A 31 -11.81 -5.99 -7.24
CA LYS A 31 -10.60 -6.84 -7.27
C LYS A 31 -10.26 -7.55 -5.96
N VAL A 32 -10.88 -7.15 -4.85
CA VAL A 32 -10.67 -7.78 -3.54
C VAL A 32 -11.97 -8.40 -3.09
N SER A 33 -11.93 -9.66 -2.66
CA SER A 33 -13.12 -10.32 -2.12
C SER A 33 -13.61 -9.64 -0.83
N ASP A 34 -14.92 -9.64 -0.62
CA ASP A 34 -15.54 -9.12 0.61
C ASP A 34 -14.94 -9.78 1.86
N GLY A 35 -14.58 -11.08 1.77
CA GLY A 35 -13.91 -11.80 2.86
C GLY A 35 -12.53 -11.24 3.22
N ALA A 36 -11.76 -10.77 2.24
CA ALA A 36 -10.48 -10.13 2.50
C ALA A 36 -10.64 -8.73 3.11
N ILE A 37 -11.64 -7.97 2.67
CA ILE A 37 -11.99 -6.66 3.24
C ILE A 37 -12.50 -6.81 4.67
N ASP A 38 -13.38 -7.78 4.93
CA ASP A 38 -13.89 -8.04 6.28
C ASP A 38 -12.79 -8.53 7.21
N TRP A 39 -11.91 -9.40 6.73
CA TRP A 39 -10.75 -9.88 7.49
C TRP A 39 -9.85 -8.74 7.96
N ILE A 40 -9.37 -7.87 7.06
CA ILE A 40 -8.47 -6.77 7.44
C ILE A 40 -9.19 -5.73 8.31
N LYS A 41 -10.49 -5.49 8.08
CA LYS A 41 -11.31 -4.63 8.94
C LYS A 41 -11.45 -5.24 10.33
N SER A 42 -11.72 -6.54 10.44
CA SER A 42 -11.81 -7.27 11.70
C SER A 42 -10.50 -7.22 12.49
N LEU A 43 -9.35 -7.25 11.81
CA LEU A 43 -8.04 -7.12 12.46
C LEU A 43 -7.81 -5.73 13.04
N PHE A 44 -8.11 -4.67 12.28
CA PHE A 44 -7.61 -3.32 12.60
C PHE A 44 -8.66 -2.26 12.90
N TYR A 45 -9.94 -2.56 12.69
CA TYR A 45 -11.06 -1.66 12.93
C TYR A 45 -12.07 -2.29 13.89
N LYS A 46 -12.78 -1.44 14.63
CA LYS A 46 -13.93 -1.81 15.45
C LYS A 46 -14.92 -0.66 15.42
N GLU A 47 -16.16 -0.92 15.03
CA GLU A 47 -17.22 0.11 14.97
C GLU A 47 -16.81 1.34 14.13
N GLY A 48 -16.14 1.10 12.99
CA GLY A 48 -15.63 2.17 12.11
C GLY A 48 -14.45 2.96 12.66
N LYS A 49 -13.87 2.56 13.79
CA LYS A 49 -12.70 3.23 14.40
C LYS A 49 -11.46 2.35 14.33
N PRO A 50 -10.27 2.90 14.03
CA PRO A 50 -9.03 2.14 14.07
C PRO A 50 -8.75 1.68 15.50
N LYS A 51 -8.40 0.41 15.66
CA LYS A 51 -7.92 -0.16 16.92
C LYS A 51 -6.59 0.50 17.30
N LYS A 52 -6.22 0.37 18.59
CA LYS A 52 -5.00 0.97 19.15
C LYS A 52 -3.75 0.72 18.31
N ALA A 53 -3.50 -0.53 17.91
CA ALA A 53 -2.31 -0.88 17.12
C ALA A 53 -2.24 -0.14 15.77
N LEU A 54 -3.36 -0.06 15.04
CA LEU A 54 -3.43 0.69 13.79
C LEU A 54 -3.31 2.19 14.03
N ARG A 55 -4.01 2.72 15.05
CA ARG A 55 -3.96 4.15 15.39
C ARG A 55 -2.52 4.58 15.73
N GLU A 56 -1.84 3.84 16.59
CA GLU A 56 -0.47 4.14 16.98
C GLU A 56 0.52 4.01 15.81
N LEU A 57 0.28 3.06 14.89
CA LEU A 57 1.04 2.96 13.64
C LEU A 57 0.81 4.18 12.75
N GLN A 58 -0.44 4.65 12.60
CA GLN A 58 -0.77 5.83 11.80
C GLN A 58 -0.25 7.13 12.40
N GLU A 59 -0.18 7.23 13.73
CA GLU A 59 0.42 8.36 14.43
C GLU A 59 1.95 8.38 14.27
N ASN A 60 2.59 7.20 14.19
CA ASN A 60 4.04 7.06 14.11
C ASN A 60 4.46 5.98 13.09
N PRO A 61 4.29 6.23 11.79
CA PRO A 61 4.42 5.21 10.73
C PRO A 61 5.84 4.67 10.54
N VAL A 62 6.85 5.37 11.06
CA VAL A 62 8.27 5.00 10.98
C VAL A 62 8.78 4.23 12.20
N LYS A 63 8.01 4.17 13.30
CA LYS A 63 8.45 3.45 14.51
C LYS A 63 8.42 1.94 14.29
N ILE A 64 9.58 1.31 14.41
CA ILE A 64 9.77 -0.14 14.22
C ILE A 64 8.84 -0.92 15.15
N GLU A 65 8.79 -0.58 16.43
CA GLU A 65 7.95 -1.25 17.42
C GLU A 65 6.46 -1.30 17.01
N LYS A 66 5.96 -0.21 16.40
CA LYS A 66 4.56 -0.14 15.94
C LYS A 66 4.32 -1.00 14.71
N ARG A 67 5.30 -1.05 13.80
CA ARG A 67 5.27 -1.93 12.63
C ARG A 67 5.29 -3.40 13.05
N GLU A 68 6.11 -3.77 14.04
CA GLU A 68 6.19 -5.14 14.53
C GLU A 68 4.91 -5.62 15.20
N ILE A 69 4.23 -4.77 15.97
CA ILE A 69 2.92 -5.10 16.54
C ILE A 69 1.90 -5.41 15.43
N VAL A 70 1.84 -4.57 14.40
CA VAL A 70 0.92 -4.78 13.27
C VAL A 70 1.30 -6.03 12.47
N LYS A 71 2.60 -6.26 12.26
CA LYS A 71 3.14 -7.48 11.63
C LYS A 71 2.68 -8.73 12.38
N ALA A 72 2.87 -8.76 13.70
CA ALA A 72 2.49 -9.88 14.55
C ALA A 72 0.98 -10.14 14.51
N ILE A 73 0.13 -9.10 14.44
CA ILE A 73 -1.32 -9.28 14.31
C ILE A 73 -1.67 -10.00 13.00
N ILE A 74 -1.03 -9.61 11.89
CA ILE A 74 -1.27 -10.24 10.59
C ILE A 74 -0.74 -11.68 10.58
N GLU A 75 0.46 -11.91 11.11
CA GLU A 75 1.09 -13.23 11.18
C GLU A 75 0.24 -14.20 12.01
N ASN A 76 -0.13 -13.83 13.24
CA ASN A 76 -0.97 -14.66 14.10
C ASN A 76 -2.30 -15.00 13.43
N SER A 77 -2.92 -14.02 12.76
CA SER A 77 -4.18 -14.25 12.05
C SER A 77 -4.02 -15.31 10.95
N ILE A 78 -2.90 -15.31 10.23
CA ILE A 78 -2.63 -16.26 9.16
C ILE A 78 -2.28 -17.65 9.71
N GLU A 79 -1.61 -17.70 10.86
CA GLU A 79 -1.37 -18.95 11.59
C GLU A 79 -2.69 -19.57 12.09
N ASP A 80 -3.63 -18.75 12.57
CA ASP A 80 -4.96 -19.19 13.00
C ASP A 80 -5.82 -19.72 11.84
N ASN A 81 -5.72 -19.12 10.65
CA ASN A 81 -6.49 -19.56 9.50
C ASN A 81 -5.72 -19.36 8.17
N PRO A 82 -5.42 -20.45 7.43
CA PRO A 82 -4.66 -20.36 6.19
C PRO A 82 -5.37 -19.57 5.07
N ILE A 83 -6.70 -19.40 5.14
CA ILE A 83 -7.43 -18.58 4.16
C ILE A 83 -6.99 -17.11 4.18
N HIS A 84 -6.55 -16.63 5.34
CA HIS A 84 -6.08 -15.26 5.50
C HIS A 84 -4.80 -14.98 4.69
N SER A 85 -4.00 -16.01 4.38
CA SER A 85 -2.88 -15.88 3.45
C SER A 85 -3.35 -15.56 2.02
N LYS A 86 -4.50 -16.11 1.61
CA LYS A 86 -5.11 -15.80 0.32
C LYS A 86 -5.64 -14.36 0.29
N TYR A 87 -6.33 -13.96 1.36
CA TYR A 87 -6.82 -12.58 1.52
C TYR A 87 -5.69 -11.55 1.51
N LEU A 88 -4.58 -11.85 2.20
CA LEU A 88 -3.38 -11.00 2.18
C LEU A 88 -2.87 -10.79 0.74
N LYS A 89 -2.80 -11.87 -0.06
CA LYS A 89 -2.36 -11.78 -1.46
C LYS A 89 -3.31 -10.93 -2.29
N GLU A 90 -4.61 -11.16 -2.18
CA GLU A 90 -5.63 -10.37 -2.89
C GLU A 90 -5.48 -8.87 -2.59
N ILE A 91 -5.27 -8.52 -1.32
CA ILE A 91 -5.04 -7.12 -0.92
C ILE A 91 -3.73 -6.60 -1.54
N ILE A 92 -2.65 -7.37 -1.59
CA ILE A 92 -1.37 -6.86 -2.13
C ILE A 92 -1.40 -6.68 -3.64
N GLU A 93 -2.09 -7.55 -4.35
CA GLU A 93 -2.21 -7.45 -5.81
C GLU A 93 -2.87 -6.14 -6.24
N ILE A 94 -3.67 -5.53 -5.36
CA ILE A 94 -4.31 -4.24 -5.62
C ILE A 94 -3.56 -3.05 -5.08
N LEU A 95 -2.67 -3.24 -4.10
CA LEU A 95 -1.87 -2.13 -3.61
C LEU A 95 -1.01 -1.64 -4.77
N PRO A 96 -0.88 -0.32 -4.96
CA PRO A 96 0.05 0.20 -5.94
C PRO A 96 1.39 -0.44 -5.60
N LYS A 97 1.88 -1.29 -6.49
CA LYS A 97 3.26 -1.75 -6.44
C LYS A 97 4.01 -0.44 -6.57
N ASN A 98 4.58 0.04 -5.48
CA ASN A 98 5.64 1.02 -5.54
C ASN A 98 6.82 0.31 -6.23
N GLU A 99 6.67 0.04 -7.53
CA GLU A 99 7.80 0.11 -8.45
C GLU A 99 8.38 1.49 -8.15
N ASN A 100 9.53 1.46 -7.51
CA ASN A 100 10.28 2.64 -7.15
C ASN A 100 10.41 3.51 -8.41
N ILE A 101 9.53 4.50 -8.59
CA ILE A 101 9.93 5.71 -9.28
C ILE A 101 10.69 6.51 -8.23
N ILE A 102 11.90 6.03 -7.90
CA ILE A 102 12.94 6.94 -7.47
C ILE A 102 13.21 7.79 -8.69
N SER A 103 12.66 8.99 -8.72
CA SER A 103 13.27 10.03 -9.52
C SER A 103 12.93 11.41 -8.98
N ASN A 104 13.93 12.09 -8.42
CA ASN A 104 13.95 13.55 -8.41
C ASN A 104 13.85 14.04 -9.86
N TYR A 105 12.64 14.28 -10.37
CA TYR A 105 12.45 14.99 -11.63
C TYR A 105 11.50 16.17 -11.40
N LYS A 106 12.00 17.37 -11.72
CA LYS A 106 11.27 18.62 -11.59
C LYS A 106 10.18 18.79 -12.65
N ASN A 107 10.22 18.06 -13.77
CA ASN A 107 9.21 18.12 -14.84
C ASN A 107 8.98 16.74 -15.47
N ILE A 108 7.78 16.17 -15.31
CA ILE A 108 7.35 14.97 -16.05
C ILE A 108 6.15 15.36 -16.93
N ASN A 109 6.30 15.17 -18.25
CA ASN A 109 5.20 15.28 -19.20
C ASN A 109 4.61 13.88 -19.43
N THR A 110 3.33 13.68 -19.10
CA THR A 110 2.62 12.40 -19.25
C THR A 110 1.73 12.34 -20.50
N GLY A 111 1.76 13.37 -21.36
CA GLY A 111 1.00 13.42 -22.61
C GLY A 111 1.79 12.95 -23.84
N LYS A 112 1.08 12.53 -24.90
CA LYS A 112 1.68 12.22 -26.21
C LYS A 112 2.22 13.50 -26.86
N ILE A 113 3.52 13.58 -27.09
CA ILE A 113 4.14 14.69 -27.82
C ILE A 113 4.23 14.29 -29.29
N GLU A 114 3.39 14.89 -30.14
CA GLU A 114 3.49 14.71 -31.58
C GLU A 114 4.33 15.83 -32.18
N THR A 115 5.58 15.55 -32.57
CA THR A 115 6.39 16.50 -33.34
C THR A 115 6.46 16.11 -34.80
N LYS A 116 6.14 17.07 -35.67
CA LYS A 116 6.24 16.94 -37.13
C LYS A 116 7.60 17.44 -37.63
N GLY A 117 8.69 16.89 -37.06
CA GLY A 117 10.05 17.11 -37.55
C GLY A 117 10.83 18.28 -36.93
N GLY A 118 10.92 18.34 -35.61
CA GLY A 118 11.83 19.25 -34.88
C GLY A 118 12.14 18.71 -33.47
N ASP A 119 13.31 19.07 -32.94
CA ASP A 119 13.81 18.60 -31.64
C ASP A 119 12.90 19.03 -30.48
N VAL A 120 12.45 18.04 -29.70
CA VAL A 120 11.68 18.24 -28.46
C VAL A 120 12.66 18.44 -27.32
N HIS A 121 12.58 19.59 -26.64
CA HIS A 121 13.32 19.82 -25.43
C HIS A 121 12.37 20.12 -24.26
N ILE A 122 12.54 19.38 -23.16
CA ILE A 122 11.79 19.58 -21.90
C ILE A 122 12.81 19.73 -20.77
N GLY A 123 12.92 20.94 -20.23
CA GLY A 123 13.86 21.29 -19.14
C GLY A 123 13.92 22.80 -18.91
N ASP A 124 14.25 23.20 -17.68
CA ASP A 124 14.30 24.59 -17.23
C ASP A 124 15.77 25.01 -17.11
N ASN A 125 16.41 25.32 -18.25
CA ASN A 125 17.61 26.17 -18.32
C ASN A 125 17.92 26.53 -19.78
N TYR A 126 17.63 27.78 -20.15
CA TYR A 126 18.13 28.40 -21.37
C TYR A 126 18.64 29.79 -21.04
N ASP A 127 19.86 29.86 -20.51
CA ASP A 127 20.66 31.08 -20.53
C ASP A 127 21.78 30.86 -21.55
N ARG A 128 21.83 31.72 -22.56
CA ARG A 128 22.98 31.86 -23.45
C ARG A 128 23.22 33.34 -23.71
#